data_AF-A0A3M1PQB4-F1
#
_entry.id   AF-A0A3M1PQB4-F1
#
_cell.length_a   1.000
_cell.length_b   1.000
_cell.length_c   1.000
_cell.angle_alpha   90.00
_cell.angle_beta   90.00
_cell.angle_gamma   90.00
#
_symmetry.space_group_name_H-M   'P 1'
#
loop_
_entity.id
_entity.type
_entity.pdbx_description
1 polymer ?
#
loop_
_entity_poly.entity_id
_entity_poly.type
_entity_poly.pdbx_seq_one_letter_code
_entity_poly.pdbx_strand_id
1 'polypeptide(L)'
;MNRNIAVQPEALQGKTAKPQSTWFPPVDSVAAARRVDRQGMIASLFIAAVTTAFAIASTKNALPSNFNRDLFNPMLFVDALLYGAIAWGIHRLSRIAAIAGLSLYLFSRILLYVSGMPTNSVGMAITTIISIAFINAIRATFAYHHFQRQLASNLPYEKQELPELN
;
A
#
# COMPACT_ATOMS: atom_id res chain seq x y z
N MET A 1 -7.78 43.54 -31.25
CA MET A 1 -6.85 42.57 -31.84
C MET A 1 -6.49 41.58 -30.74
N ASN A 2 -7.24 40.47 -30.69
CA ASN A 2 -7.32 39.54 -29.56
C ASN A 2 -6.56 38.26 -29.93
N ARG A 3 -5.52 37.89 -29.18
CA ARG A 3 -4.92 36.56 -29.24
C ARG A 3 -4.96 35.97 -27.85
N ASN A 4 -6.05 35.23 -27.59
CA ASN A 4 -6.15 34.26 -26.51
C ASN A 4 -5.00 33.27 -26.65
N ILE A 5 -3.99 33.39 -25.78
CA ILE A 5 -2.97 32.37 -25.60
C ILE A 5 -3.62 31.30 -24.71
N ALA A 6 -4.14 30.27 -25.35
CA ALA A 6 -4.46 29.03 -24.67
C ALA A 6 -3.14 28.48 -24.10
N VAL A 7 -2.97 28.60 -22.78
CA VAL A 7 -1.95 27.88 -22.02
C VAL A 7 -2.22 26.40 -22.26
N GLN A 8 -1.44 25.77 -23.13
CA GLN A 8 -1.57 24.35 -23.47
C GLN A 8 -1.22 23.52 -22.22
N PRO A 9 -2.15 22.71 -21.66
CA PRO A 9 -1.83 21.77 -20.57
C PRO A 9 -1.10 20.51 -21.09
N GLU A 10 -0.34 20.62 -22.18
CA GLU A 10 0.17 19.50 -22.97
C GLU A 10 1.45 18.87 -22.40
N ALA A 11 2.12 19.55 -21.46
CA ALA A 11 3.39 19.09 -20.86
C ALA A 11 3.27 17.81 -19.98
N LEU A 12 2.07 17.24 -19.81
CA LEU A 12 1.88 15.98 -19.06
C LEU A 12 1.14 14.88 -19.85
N GLN A 13 0.76 15.12 -21.11
CA GLN A 13 0.03 14.14 -21.92
C GLN A 13 0.94 13.44 -22.93
N GLY A 14 1.39 12.24 -22.59
CA GLY A 14 2.06 11.39 -23.59
C GLY A 14 2.96 10.32 -23.02
N LYS A 15 2.40 9.37 -22.25
CA LYS A 15 3.04 8.05 -22.14
C LYS A 15 2.04 6.99 -22.55
N THR A 16 2.39 6.36 -23.67
CA THR A 16 1.68 5.24 -24.32
C THR A 16 1.11 4.28 -23.28
N ALA A 17 -0.16 3.92 -23.44
CA ALA A 17 -0.83 2.93 -22.61
C ALA A 17 -0.09 1.59 -22.70
N LYS A 18 0.85 1.35 -21.79
CA LYS A 18 1.50 0.06 -21.64
C LYS A 18 0.44 -0.99 -21.34
N PRO A 19 0.60 -2.24 -21.83
CA PRO A 19 -0.34 -3.31 -21.54
C PRO A 19 -0.55 -3.41 -20.02
N GLN A 20 -1.81 -3.29 -19.61
CA GLN A 20 -2.19 -3.28 -18.20
C GLN A 20 -2.02 -4.69 -17.65
N SER A 21 -1.04 -4.91 -16.80
CA SER A 21 -0.92 -6.18 -16.09
C SER A 21 -1.77 -6.14 -14.82
N THR A 22 -2.66 -7.12 -14.65
CA THR A 22 -3.59 -7.20 -13.50
C THR A 22 -2.86 -7.32 -12.17
N TRP A 23 -1.71 -7.98 -12.17
CA TRP A 23 -0.89 -8.22 -10.97
C TRP A 23 0.04 -7.05 -10.63
N PHE A 24 0.53 -6.34 -11.65
CA PHE A 24 1.44 -5.22 -11.50
C PHE A 24 0.95 -4.02 -12.31
N PRO A 25 -0.03 -3.27 -11.79
CA PRO A 25 -0.57 -2.11 -12.48
C PRO A 25 0.53 -1.05 -12.73
N PRO A 26 0.47 -0.35 -13.87
CA PRO A 26 1.45 0.68 -14.21
C PRO A 26 1.35 1.85 -13.21
N VAL A 27 2.51 2.41 -12.88
CA VAL A 27 2.66 3.58 -12.01
C VAL A 27 3.39 4.66 -12.79
N ASP A 28 2.65 5.34 -13.66
CA ASP A 28 3.14 6.35 -14.61
C ASP A 28 2.86 7.79 -14.15
N SER A 29 1.97 7.96 -13.18
CA SER A 29 1.54 9.26 -12.67
C SER A 29 1.40 9.23 -11.14
N VAL A 30 1.37 10.42 -10.55
CA VAL A 30 1.12 10.61 -9.11
C VAL A 30 -0.25 10.02 -8.71
N ALA A 31 -1.27 10.21 -9.55
CA ALA A 31 -2.60 9.66 -9.32
C ALA A 31 -2.62 8.13 -9.41
N ALA A 32 -1.93 7.54 -10.41
CA ALA A 32 -1.78 6.10 -10.53
C ALA A 32 -1.04 5.50 -9.33
N ALA A 33 0.03 6.15 -8.87
CA ALA A 33 0.77 5.72 -7.68
C ALA A 33 -0.17 5.64 -6.46
N ARG A 34 -0.94 6.69 -6.18
CA ARG A 34 -1.91 6.68 -5.08
C ARG A 34 -2.98 5.59 -5.23
N ARG A 35 -3.46 5.33 -6.45
CA ARG A 35 -4.44 4.26 -6.72
C ARG A 35 -3.86 2.87 -6.43
N VAL A 36 -2.64 2.60 -6.87
CA VAL A 36 -1.96 1.32 -6.68
C VAL A 36 -1.59 1.10 -5.21
N ASP A 37 -1.14 2.15 -4.53
CA ASP A 37 -0.80 2.13 -3.11
C ASP A 37 -1.98 1.75 -2.21
N ARG A 38 -3.20 2.10 -2.62
CA ARG A 38 -4.44 1.74 -1.94
C ARG A 38 -4.62 0.23 -1.76
N GLN A 39 -4.01 -0.60 -2.61
CA GLN A 39 -4.05 -2.06 -2.45
C GLN A 39 -3.39 -2.50 -1.14
N GLY A 40 -2.21 -1.97 -0.79
CA GLY A 40 -1.54 -2.27 0.47
C GLY A 40 -2.27 -1.72 1.69
N MET A 41 -2.91 -0.55 1.56
CA MET A 41 -3.77 0.01 2.60
C MET A 41 -4.98 -0.91 2.88
N ILE A 42 -5.69 -1.33 1.84
CA ILE A 42 -6.85 -2.23 1.96
C ILE A 42 -6.40 -3.58 2.53
N ALA A 43 -5.27 -4.12 2.08
CA ALA A 43 -4.71 -5.35 2.61
C ALA A 43 -4.42 -5.23 4.12
N SER A 44 -3.82 -4.12 4.57
CA SER A 44 -3.55 -3.86 5.98
C SER A 44 -4.83 -3.75 6.81
N LEU A 45 -5.85 -3.06 6.30
CA LEU A 45 -7.17 -2.98 6.96
C LEU A 45 -7.85 -4.33 7.04
N PHE A 46 -7.77 -5.13 5.97
CA PHE A 46 -8.31 -6.48 5.96
C PHE A 46 -7.63 -7.36 7.02
N ILE A 47 -6.30 -7.31 7.13
CA ILE A 47 -5.56 -8.02 8.17
C ILE A 47 -6.00 -7.54 9.56
N ALA A 48 -6.04 -6.23 9.79
CA ALA A 48 -6.48 -5.66 11.07
C ALA A 48 -7.89 -6.14 11.46
N ALA A 49 -8.83 -6.15 10.51
CA ALA A 49 -10.20 -6.61 10.73
C ALA A 49 -10.25 -8.11 11.07
N VAL A 50 -9.53 -8.95 10.32
CA VAL A 50 -9.46 -10.40 10.57
C VAL A 50 -8.80 -10.68 11.93
N THR A 51 -7.67 -10.05 12.23
CA THR A 51 -6.97 -10.18 13.51
C THR A 51 -7.86 -9.76 14.68
N THR A 52 -8.60 -8.66 14.55
CA THR A 52 -9.57 -8.21 15.56
C THR A 52 -10.69 -9.23 15.76
N ALA A 53 -11.23 -9.80 14.68
CA ALA A 53 -12.25 -10.83 14.77
C ALA A 53 -11.75 -12.07 15.53
N PHE A 54 -10.52 -12.52 15.25
CA PHE A 54 -9.87 -13.60 15.98
C PHE A 54 -9.61 -13.27 17.45
N ALA A 55 -9.17 -12.04 17.76
CA ALA A 55 -8.98 -11.57 19.13
C ALA A 55 -10.30 -11.63 19.92
N ILE A 56 -11.40 -11.12 19.35
CA ILE A 56 -12.72 -11.17 19.97
C ILE A 56 -13.19 -12.63 20.15
N ALA A 57 -13.05 -13.47 19.12
CA ALA A 57 -13.44 -14.89 19.20
C ALA A 57 -12.69 -15.63 20.32
N SER A 58 -11.41 -15.31 20.51
CA SER A 58 -10.61 -15.87 21.60
C SER A 58 -11.12 -15.45 22.98
N THR A 59 -11.40 -14.16 23.19
CA THR A 59 -11.94 -13.68 24.49
C THR A 59 -13.28 -14.32 24.86
N LYS A 60 -14.08 -14.71 23.87
CA LYS A 60 -15.39 -15.36 24.07
C LYS A 60 -15.30 -16.89 24.16
N ASN A 61 -14.10 -17.47 24.13
CA ASN A 61 -13.89 -18.92 24.02
C ASN A 61 -14.64 -19.57 22.84
N ALA A 62 -14.92 -18.80 21.79
CA ALA A 62 -15.67 -19.25 20.61
C ALA A 62 -14.76 -19.91 19.56
N LEU A 63 -13.45 -19.99 19.82
CA LEU A 63 -12.50 -20.66 18.96
C LEU A 63 -12.60 -22.19 19.11
N PRO A 64 -12.59 -22.94 18.00
CA PRO A 64 -12.51 -24.39 18.00
C PRO A 64 -11.35 -24.94 18.86
N SER A 65 -11.51 -26.12 19.46
CA SER A 65 -10.51 -26.72 20.36
C SER A 65 -9.17 -27.08 19.69
N ASN A 66 -9.15 -27.17 18.36
CA ASN A 66 -7.95 -27.36 17.54
C ASN A 66 -7.17 -26.06 17.29
N PHE A 67 -7.63 -24.90 17.78
CA PHE A 67 -6.86 -23.67 17.74
C PHE A 67 -6.01 -23.52 19.00
N ASN A 68 -4.71 -23.25 18.83
CA ASN A 68 -3.80 -22.90 19.92
C ASN A 68 -4.20 -21.56 20.53
N ARG A 69 -4.99 -21.59 21.61
CA ARG A 69 -5.52 -20.38 22.28
C ARG A 69 -4.42 -19.43 22.76
N ASP A 70 -3.25 -19.96 23.09
CA ASP A 70 -2.08 -19.18 23.50
C ASP A 70 -1.57 -18.26 22.38
N LEU A 71 -1.73 -18.65 21.11
CA LEU A 71 -1.40 -17.79 19.96
C LEU A 71 -2.43 -16.68 19.76
N PHE A 72 -3.67 -16.90 20.21
CA PHE A 72 -4.77 -15.95 20.06
C PHE A 72 -5.07 -15.22 21.36
N ASN A 73 -4.04 -14.70 22.04
CA ASN A 73 -4.19 -13.91 23.25
C ASN A 73 -4.75 -12.48 22.94
N PRO A 74 -5.38 -11.77 23.89
CA PRO A 74 -5.63 -10.33 23.82
C PRO A 74 -4.52 -9.44 23.22
N MET A 75 -3.26 -9.86 23.24
CA MET A 75 -2.14 -9.21 22.53
C MET A 75 -2.42 -8.99 21.02
N LEU A 76 -3.31 -9.79 20.41
CA LEU A 76 -3.75 -9.60 19.02
C LEU A 76 -4.43 -8.24 18.76
N PHE A 77 -5.01 -7.59 19.78
CA PHE A 77 -5.49 -6.21 19.62
C PHE A 77 -4.36 -5.23 19.33
N VAL A 78 -3.18 -5.44 19.93
CA VAL A 78 -1.99 -4.63 19.65
C VAL A 78 -1.54 -4.83 18.21
N ASP A 79 -1.52 -6.08 17.73
CA ASP A 79 -1.16 -6.39 16.35
C ASP A 79 -2.16 -5.78 15.35
N ALA A 80 -3.46 -5.87 15.64
CA ALA A 80 -4.50 -5.22 14.84
C ALA A 80 -4.36 -3.69 14.79
N LEU A 81 -4.04 -3.05 15.92
CA LEU A 81 -3.75 -1.62 15.98
C LEU A 81 -2.50 -1.27 15.17
N LEU A 82 -1.47 -2.12 15.19
CA LEU A 82 -0.25 -1.94 14.42
C LEU A 82 -0.54 -1.98 12.91
N TYR A 83 -1.35 -2.93 12.44
CA TYR A 83 -1.83 -2.95 11.05
C TYR A 83 -2.71 -1.74 10.70
N GLY A 84 -3.50 -1.23 11.66
CA GLY A 84 -4.24 0.02 11.50
C GLY A 84 -3.31 1.23 11.31
N ALA A 85 -2.25 1.33 12.11
CA ALA A 85 -1.23 2.37 11.99
C ALA A 85 -0.46 2.25 10.67
N ILE A 86 -0.15 1.03 10.23
CA ILE A 86 0.44 0.75 8.91
C ILE A 86 -0.49 1.20 7.79
N ALA A 87 -1.79 0.87 7.86
CA ALA A 87 -2.76 1.31 6.87
C ALA A 87 -2.81 2.83 6.75
N TRP A 88 -2.78 3.53 7.88
CA TRP A 88 -2.69 4.99 7.93
C TRP A 88 -1.37 5.52 7.33
N GLY A 89 -0.26 4.87 7.63
CA GLY A 89 1.06 5.20 7.08
C GLY A 89 1.12 5.03 5.56
N ILE A 90 0.54 3.94 5.03
CA ILE A 90 0.39 3.70 3.60
C ILE A 90 -0.53 4.75 2.99
N HIS A 91 -1.64 5.11 3.64
CA HIS A 91 -2.51 6.20 3.16
C HIS A 91 -1.75 7.55 3.00
N ARG A 92 -0.73 7.80 3.82
CA ARG A 92 0.19 8.94 3.69
C ARG A 92 1.35 8.73 2.70
N LEU A 93 1.30 7.68 1.87
CA LEU A 93 2.33 7.30 0.90
C LEU A 93 3.71 7.10 1.54
N SER A 94 3.77 6.64 2.79
CA SER A 94 5.04 6.43 3.52
C SER A 94 5.74 5.16 3.06
N ARG A 95 6.98 5.31 2.58
CA ARG A 95 7.86 4.18 2.19
C ARG A 95 8.11 3.22 3.35
N ILE A 96 8.33 3.77 4.56
CA ILE A 96 8.62 2.98 5.76
C ILE A 96 7.39 2.17 6.16
N ALA A 97 6.18 2.75 6.07
CA ALA A 97 4.96 2.03 6.43
C ALA A 97 4.68 0.85 5.49
N ALA A 98 4.89 1.02 4.18
CA ALA A 98 4.70 -0.06 3.21
C ALA A 98 5.68 -1.23 3.45
N ILE A 99 6.95 -0.93 3.75
CA ILE A 99 7.96 -1.95 4.08
C ILE A 99 7.62 -2.63 5.42
N ALA A 100 7.32 -1.84 6.45
CA ALA A 100 6.97 -2.35 7.77
C ALA A 100 5.73 -3.26 7.72
N GLY A 101 4.73 -2.89 6.91
CA GLY A 101 3.54 -3.71 6.68
C GLY A 101 3.85 -5.08 6.08
N LEU A 102 4.68 -5.12 5.03
CA LEU A 102 5.11 -6.38 4.44
C LEU A 102 5.95 -7.22 5.41
N SER A 103 6.90 -6.59 6.10
CA SER A 103 7.78 -7.28 7.05
C SER A 103 7.01 -7.88 8.23
N LEU A 104 6.11 -7.10 8.83
CA LEU A 104 5.24 -7.56 9.90
C LEU A 104 4.35 -8.72 9.42
N TYR A 105 3.78 -8.59 8.23
CA TYR A 105 2.95 -9.63 7.63
C TYR A 105 3.69 -10.95 7.44
N LEU A 106 4.90 -10.90 6.87
CA LEU A 106 5.71 -12.10 6.66
C LEU A 106 6.15 -12.70 8.00
N PHE A 107 6.52 -11.87 8.98
CA PHE A 107 6.88 -12.34 10.31
C PHE A 107 5.71 -13.07 10.99
N SER A 108 4.50 -12.48 10.99
CA SER A 108 3.30 -13.15 11.52
C SER A 108 3.03 -14.47 10.79
N ARG A 109 3.22 -14.54 9.47
CA ARG A 109 3.02 -15.78 8.70
C ARG A 109 4.02 -16.87 9.05
N ILE A 110 5.29 -16.52 9.23
CA ILE A 110 6.33 -17.46 9.66
C ILE A 110 6.02 -17.98 11.07
N LEU A 111 5.60 -17.11 12.00
CA LEU A 111 5.22 -17.54 13.35
C LEU A 111 4.05 -18.54 13.33
N LEU A 112 3.02 -18.27 12.54
CA LEU A 112 1.89 -19.20 12.39
C LEU A 112 2.33 -20.55 11.81
N TYR A 113 3.23 -20.54 10.83
CA TYR A 113 3.75 -21.75 10.20
C TYR A 113 4.58 -22.60 11.17
N VAL A 114 5.50 -21.96 11.92
CA VAL A 114 6.35 -22.64 12.91
C VAL A 114 5.52 -23.17 14.09
N SER A 115 4.39 -22.52 14.40
CA SER A 115 3.47 -22.97 15.45
C SER A 115 2.63 -24.20 15.08
N GLY A 116 2.86 -24.80 13.90
CA GLY A 116 2.21 -26.02 13.46
C GLY A 116 0.75 -25.84 13.02
N MET A 117 0.31 -24.60 12.79
CA MET A 117 -1.05 -24.35 12.30
C MET A 117 -1.17 -24.85 10.84
N PRO A 118 -2.10 -25.76 10.53
CA PRO A 118 -2.22 -26.32 9.20
C PRO A 118 -2.57 -25.22 8.19
N THR A 119 -1.66 -24.98 7.25
CA THR A 119 -1.89 -24.08 6.11
C THR A 119 -2.69 -24.82 5.04
N ASN A 120 -3.96 -24.44 4.87
CA ASN A 120 -4.76 -24.89 3.75
C ASN A 120 -4.42 -24.11 2.46
N SER A 121 -4.81 -24.65 1.30
CA SER A 121 -4.59 -24.02 -0.02
C SER A 121 -5.18 -22.61 -0.11
N VAL A 122 -6.31 -22.37 0.56
CA VAL A 122 -6.95 -21.04 0.65
C VAL A 122 -6.05 -20.05 1.40
N GLY A 123 -5.47 -20.45 2.53
CA GLY A 123 -4.56 -19.61 3.31
C GLY A 123 -3.30 -19.24 2.54
N MET A 124 -2.76 -20.16 1.73
CA MET A 124 -1.64 -19.87 0.84
C MET A 124 -2.03 -18.86 -0.25
N ALA A 125 -3.20 -19.02 -0.88
CA ALA A 125 -3.68 -18.08 -1.90
C ALA A 125 -3.88 -16.67 -1.34
N ILE A 126 -4.51 -16.53 -0.17
CA ILE A 126 -4.67 -15.25 0.52
C ILE A 126 -3.30 -14.64 0.84
N THR A 127 -2.34 -15.47 1.26
CA THR A 127 -0.99 -15.01 1.58
C THR A 127 -0.27 -14.43 0.38
N THR A 128 -0.36 -15.09 -0.76
CA THR A 128 0.20 -14.60 -2.02
C THR A 128 -0.46 -13.28 -2.44
N ILE A 129 -1.79 -13.17 -2.39
CA ILE A 129 -2.52 -11.96 -2.79
C ILE A 129 -2.15 -10.76 -1.92
N ILE A 130 -2.11 -10.94 -0.60
CA ILE A 130 -1.73 -9.89 0.35
C ILE A 130 -0.27 -9.46 0.11
N SER A 131 0.63 -10.41 -0.12
CA SER A 131 2.04 -10.12 -0.39
C SER A 131 2.19 -9.28 -1.66
N ILE A 132 1.48 -9.62 -2.74
CA ILE A 132 1.48 -8.85 -3.99
C ILE A 132 0.93 -7.43 -3.76
N ALA A 133 -0.13 -7.29 -2.96
CA ALA A 133 -0.70 -5.98 -2.63
C ALA A 133 0.30 -5.07 -1.91
N PHE A 134 1.07 -5.62 -0.95
CA PHE A 134 2.15 -4.88 -0.28
C PHE A 134 3.32 -4.55 -1.22
N ILE A 135 3.74 -5.49 -2.08
CA ILE A 135 4.78 -5.23 -3.09
C ILE A 135 4.37 -4.08 -4.02
N ASN A 136 3.11 -4.07 -4.46
CA ASN A 136 2.55 -2.99 -5.27
C ASN A 136 2.55 -1.66 -4.52
N ALA A 137 2.21 -1.65 -3.23
CA ALA A 137 2.28 -0.44 -2.39
C ALA A 137 3.71 0.08 -2.22
N ILE A 138 4.69 -0.79 -1.99
CA ILE A 138 6.11 -0.41 -1.95
C ILE A 138 6.51 0.22 -3.29
N ARG A 139 6.22 -0.41 -4.43
CA ARG A 139 6.55 0.17 -5.74
C ARG A 139 5.89 1.53 -5.95
N ALA A 140 4.62 1.66 -5.58
CA ALA A 140 3.87 2.90 -5.72
C ALA A 140 4.44 4.04 -4.88
N THR A 141 4.77 3.79 -3.61
CA THR A 141 5.36 4.81 -2.72
C THR A 141 6.73 5.28 -3.22
N PHE A 142 7.57 4.38 -3.74
CA PHE A 142 8.85 4.77 -4.34
C PHE A 142 8.66 5.61 -5.62
N ALA A 143 7.76 5.20 -6.50
CA ALA A 143 7.45 5.96 -7.72
C ALA A 143 6.88 7.36 -7.41
N TYR A 144 6.01 7.47 -6.39
CA TYR A 144 5.47 8.76 -5.94
C TYR A 144 6.57 9.74 -5.54
N HIS A 145 7.55 9.30 -4.74
CA HIS A 145 8.68 10.16 -4.33
C HIS A 145 9.59 10.52 -5.50
N HIS A 146 9.75 9.60 -6.46
CA HIS A 146 10.50 9.89 -7.67
C HIS A 146 9.82 10.99 -8.51
N PHE A 147 8.50 10.90 -8.71
CA PHE A 147 7.73 11.93 -9.42
C PHE A 147 7.76 13.28 -8.70
N GLN A 148 7.66 13.30 -7.37
CA GLN A 148 7.76 14.56 -6.61
C GLN A 148 9.13 15.24 -6.77
N ARG A 149 10.22 14.46 -6.82
CA ARG A 149 11.57 15.01 -7.04
C ARG A 149 11.71 15.61 -8.44
N GLN A 150 11.17 14.94 -9.47
CA GLN A 150 11.17 15.46 -10.85
C GLN A 150 10.35 16.74 -10.97
N LEU A 151 9.16 16.77 -10.33
CA LEU A 151 8.32 17.95 -10.34
C LEU A 151 9.05 19.13 -9.68
N ALA A 152 9.71 18.90 -8.54
CA ALA A 152 10.49 19.92 -7.85
C ALA A 152 11.71 20.42 -8.67
N SER A 153 12.36 19.55 -9.46
CA SER A 153 13.49 19.95 -10.30
C SER A 153 13.10 20.69 -11.58
N ASN A 154 11.86 20.52 -12.06
CA ASN A 154 11.38 21.16 -13.29
C ASN A 154 10.76 22.56 -13.03
N LEU A 155 10.29 22.81 -11.79
CA LEU A 155 9.74 24.10 -11.37
C LEU A 155 10.70 25.34 -11.36
N PRO A 156 12.05 25.21 -11.39
CA PRO A 156 12.96 26.37 -11.52
C PRO A 156 13.09 26.92 -12.95
N TYR A 157 12.89 26.11 -13.99
CA TYR A 157 13.10 26.53 -15.39
C TYR A 157 11.91 27.32 -15.94
N GLU A 158 10.68 26.93 -15.62
CA GLU A 158 9.46 27.60 -16.13
C GLU A 158 9.27 29.03 -15.59
N LYS A 159 9.85 29.36 -14.42
CA LYS A 159 9.85 30.74 -13.89
C LYS A 159 10.97 31.63 -14.44
N GLN A 160 11.98 31.07 -15.11
CA GLN A 160 13.12 31.84 -15.63
C GLN A 160 12.92 32.29 -17.08
N GLU A 161 11.95 31.71 -17.81
CA GLU A 161 11.60 32.08 -19.19
C GLU A 161 10.53 33.17 -19.32
N LEU A 162 10.17 33.87 -18.24
CA LEU A 162 9.44 35.13 -18.36
C LEU A 162 10.47 36.27 -18.39
N PRO A 163 11.03 36.64 -19.56
CA PRO A 163 11.76 37.89 -19.67
C PRO A 163 10.80 38.98 -19.23
N GLU A 164 11.29 39.81 -18.33
CA GLU A 164 10.67 41.02 -17.83
C GLU A 164 9.92 41.75 -18.97
N LEU A 165 8.61 41.53 -19.02
CA LEU A 165 7.68 42.34 -19.81
C LEU A 165 6.92 43.24 -18.84
N ASN A 166 7.69 44.08 -18.12
CA ASN A 166 7.48 45.52 -17.97
C ASN A 166 8.55 46.14 -17.07
#